data_AF-A0A2E7HQT4-F1
#
_entry.id   AF-A0A2E7HQT4-F1
#
_cell.length_a   1.000
_cell.length_b   1.000
_cell.length_c   1.000
_cell.angle_alpha   90.00
_cell.angle_beta   90.00
_cell.angle_gamma   90.00
#
_symmetry.space_group_name_H-M   'P 1'
#
loop_
_entity.id
_entity.type
_entity.pdbx_description
1 polymer ?
#
loop_
_entity_poly.entity_id
_entity_poly.type
_entity_poly.pdbx_seq_one_letter_code
_entity_poly.pdbx_strand_id
1 'polypeptide(L)'
;MATYLTQLFPELASVPKQQGNSIDYCAFSCPYEELAFASDDGDEYKNDFASIMLKKASPNDTISFELYKAGTKVADLNDNTFGTYYPTFDQYPLQTGFVLEWSQVLNAFGGGLYDIRAQLDLLGEQSTFQSRCYRLMSFSDEAANDTARVKWTQDGKVQRSELDFTGLQFPFMIRVSGFILAQTPEIEANSYQDSNRQVKQVQDKITQNWSLEIKGVPYQITKAIVENLALANGIVADDYNYLNHDLYRGLELIFDSFDEAKYFISRDRLAVYRIRLKDRFDNLIKSNN
;
A
#
# COMPACT_ATOMS: atom_id res chain seq x y z
N MET A 1 -18.84 57.53 -2.89
CA MET A 1 -18.01 57.18 -1.72
C MET A 1 -18.78 56.18 -0.87
N ALA A 2 -18.10 55.09 -0.50
CA ALA A 2 -18.42 54.12 0.56
C ALA A 2 -19.72 53.29 0.45
N THR A 3 -19.57 52.21 -0.31
CA THR A 3 -20.10 50.85 -0.13
C THR A 3 -20.10 50.39 1.33
N TYR A 4 -21.13 49.64 1.77
CA TYR A 4 -21.00 48.39 2.55
C TYR A 4 -22.33 47.62 2.46
N LEU A 5 -22.35 46.58 1.62
CA LEU A 5 -23.37 45.53 1.60
C LEU A 5 -22.87 44.40 2.52
N THR A 6 -23.58 44.20 3.62
CA THR A 6 -23.35 43.11 4.57
C THR A 6 -24.01 41.84 4.04
N GLN A 7 -23.17 40.87 3.68
CA GLN A 7 -23.24 39.43 3.96
C GLN A 7 -24.56 38.68 3.72
N LEU A 8 -24.46 37.57 2.99
CA LEU A 8 -24.98 36.23 3.35
C LEU A 8 -24.52 35.22 2.26
N PHE A 9 -23.35 34.62 2.45
CA PHE A 9 -23.03 33.34 1.82
C PHE A 9 -23.34 32.24 2.83
N PRO A 10 -24.06 31.17 2.46
CA PRO A 10 -24.36 30.08 3.36
C PRO A 10 -23.07 29.31 3.71
N GLU A 11 -22.86 29.10 5.01
CA GLU A 11 -21.89 28.17 5.57
C GLU A 11 -22.04 26.81 4.85
N LEU A 12 -21.02 26.46 4.06
CA LEU A 12 -20.83 25.09 3.62
C LEU A 12 -20.60 24.26 4.88
N ALA A 13 -21.49 23.30 5.10
CA ALA A 13 -21.45 22.35 6.20
C ALA A 13 -20.00 21.88 6.43
N SER A 14 -19.46 22.23 7.60
CA SER A 14 -18.15 21.78 8.01
C SER A 14 -18.17 20.26 8.08
N VAL A 15 -17.30 19.64 7.28
CA VAL A 15 -16.97 18.22 7.42
C VAL A 15 -16.62 18.02 8.90
N PRO A 16 -17.28 17.08 9.62
CA PRO A 16 -16.93 16.85 11.01
C PRO A 16 -15.45 16.45 11.06
N LYS A 17 -14.62 17.30 11.69
CA LYS A 17 -13.26 16.93 12.06
C LYS A 17 -13.38 15.61 12.83
N GLN A 18 -12.73 14.55 12.34
CA GLN A 18 -12.56 13.34 13.13
C GLN A 18 -11.86 13.78 14.43
N GLN A 19 -12.59 13.74 15.55
CA GLN A 19 -12.00 13.95 16.86
C GLN A 19 -11.02 12.80 17.08
N GLY A 20 -9.73 13.10 16.99
CA GLY A 20 -8.70 12.18 17.46
C GLY A 20 -8.92 11.93 18.95
N ASN A 21 -8.94 10.67 19.37
CA ASN A 21 -8.93 10.35 20.78
C ASN A 21 -7.63 10.90 21.40
N SER A 22 -7.72 11.50 22.60
CA SER A 22 -6.56 12.03 23.34
C SER A 22 -5.60 10.96 23.87
N ILE A 23 -5.86 9.70 23.54
CA ILE A 23 -5.02 8.55 23.85
C ILE A 23 -4.56 8.02 22.50
N ASP A 24 -3.30 8.28 22.16
CA ASP A 24 -2.65 7.56 21.08
C ASP A 24 -2.48 6.10 21.54
N TYR A 25 -3.35 5.23 21.06
CA TYR A 25 -3.31 3.80 21.36
C TYR A 25 -1.98 3.17 20.88
N CYS A 26 -1.26 3.83 19.95
CA CYS A 26 0.05 3.41 19.47
C CYS A 26 1.18 3.66 20.48
N ALA A 27 0.97 4.53 21.49
CA ALA A 27 2.00 4.93 22.45
C ALA A 27 2.31 3.86 23.53
N PHE A 28 1.44 2.84 23.70
CA PHE A 28 1.58 1.86 24.79
C PHE A 28 1.99 0.44 24.35
N SER A 29 1.73 0.04 23.09
CA SER A 29 2.32 -1.15 22.45
C SER A 29 1.88 -1.20 20.99
N CYS A 30 2.75 -1.64 20.07
CA CYS A 30 2.34 -1.94 18.69
C CYS A 30 1.26 -3.03 18.69
N PRO A 31 0.00 -2.72 18.32
CA PRO A 31 -1.08 -3.69 18.34
C PRO A 31 -1.01 -4.67 17.16
N TYR A 32 -0.19 -4.35 16.15
CA TYR A 32 0.02 -5.16 14.96
C TYR A 32 1.49 -5.14 14.56
N GLU A 33 2.01 -6.33 14.28
CA GLU A 33 3.35 -6.55 13.77
C GLU A 33 3.23 -7.10 12.36
N GLU A 34 3.69 -6.32 11.39
CA GLU A 34 3.82 -6.77 10.02
C GLU A 34 5.07 -7.64 9.88
N LEU A 35 4.96 -8.81 9.26
CA LEU A 35 6.15 -9.59 8.91
C LEU A 35 6.91 -8.87 7.80
N ALA A 36 8.22 -8.72 7.97
CA ALA A 36 9.11 -8.19 6.95
C ALA A 36 10.24 -9.20 6.71
N PHE A 37 10.40 -9.62 5.46
CA PHE A 37 11.45 -10.55 5.06
C PHE A 37 12.53 -9.86 4.24
N ALA A 38 13.75 -10.38 4.38
CA ALA A 38 14.85 -10.00 3.53
C ALA A 38 15.84 -11.16 3.30
N SER A 39 16.56 -11.10 2.18
CA SER A 39 17.54 -12.08 1.74
C SER A 39 18.66 -11.40 0.96
N ASP A 40 19.87 -11.93 1.06
CA ASP A 40 21.07 -11.37 0.41
C ASP A 40 21.31 -11.91 -1.01
N ASP A 41 20.43 -12.78 -1.51
CA ASP A 41 20.56 -13.40 -2.84
C ASP A 41 20.06 -12.51 -3.99
N GLY A 42 19.53 -11.32 -3.69
CA GLY A 42 19.08 -10.35 -4.68
C GLY A 42 17.73 -10.67 -5.33
N ASP A 43 17.05 -11.74 -4.91
CA ASP A 43 15.72 -12.08 -5.41
C ASP A 43 14.69 -11.09 -4.86
N GLU A 44 14.03 -10.32 -5.75
CA GLU A 44 13.08 -9.29 -5.35
C GLU A 44 11.91 -9.87 -4.53
N TYR A 45 11.46 -11.08 -4.84
CA TYR A 45 10.38 -11.74 -4.11
C TYR A 45 10.73 -12.15 -2.68
N LYS A 46 12.00 -12.08 -2.28
CA LYS A 46 12.43 -12.38 -0.90
C LYS A 46 12.66 -11.14 -0.06
N ASN A 47 12.62 -9.97 -0.68
CA ASN A 47 12.99 -8.70 -0.10
C ASN A 47 11.80 -7.76 -0.02
N ASP A 48 11.40 -7.45 1.20
CA ASP A 48 10.35 -6.50 1.47
C ASP A 48 10.93 -5.09 1.62
N PHE A 49 10.09 -4.06 1.46
CA PHE A 49 10.42 -2.68 1.77
C PHE A 49 9.28 -1.98 2.50
N ALA A 50 9.57 -0.84 3.13
CA ALA A 50 8.57 0.00 3.77
C ALA A 50 8.71 1.44 3.28
N SER A 51 7.60 2.06 2.89
CA SER A 51 7.61 3.43 2.37
C SER A 51 6.87 4.39 3.29
N ILE A 52 7.41 5.59 3.41
CA ILE A 52 6.79 6.71 4.12
C ILE A 52 6.94 7.97 3.29
N MET A 53 5.88 8.77 3.24
CA MET A 53 5.91 10.11 2.67
C MET A 53 5.11 11.04 3.57
N LEU A 54 5.69 12.20 3.87
CA LEU A 54 5.08 13.22 4.69
C LEU A 54 5.21 14.58 4.00
N LYS A 55 4.36 15.52 4.40
CA LYS A 55 4.29 16.85 3.83
C LYS A 55 4.53 17.91 4.88
N LYS A 56 5.33 18.89 4.52
CA LYS A 56 5.59 20.12 5.26
C LYS A 56 4.44 21.11 5.06
N ALA A 57 4.12 21.89 6.08
CA ALA A 57 3.17 23.00 5.94
C ALA A 57 3.85 24.23 5.32
N SER A 58 5.16 24.40 5.56
CA SER A 58 5.99 25.49 5.05
C SER A 58 7.39 25.01 4.63
N PRO A 59 8.11 25.75 3.75
CA PRO A 59 9.48 25.41 3.38
C PRO A 59 10.48 25.39 4.55
N ASN A 60 10.17 26.09 5.64
CA ASN A 60 11.03 26.18 6.82
C ASN A 60 10.82 25.01 7.79
N ASP A 61 9.79 24.21 7.57
CA ASP A 61 9.50 23.06 8.42
C ASP A 61 10.52 21.93 8.18
N THR A 62 10.72 21.11 9.20
CA THR A 62 11.64 19.98 9.14
C THR A 62 10.91 18.66 9.33
N ILE A 63 11.35 17.66 8.58
CA ILE A 63 10.93 16.26 8.69
C ILE A 63 12.21 15.44 8.75
N SER A 64 12.43 14.70 9.83
CA SER A 64 13.54 13.78 9.95
C SER A 64 13.04 12.37 10.22
N PHE A 65 13.42 11.43 9.37
CA PHE A 65 13.09 10.02 9.52
C PHE A 65 14.13 9.31 10.36
N GLU A 66 13.68 8.41 11.24
CA GLU A 66 14.50 7.67 12.18
C GLU A 66 14.05 6.21 12.23
N LEU A 67 15.00 5.29 12.36
CA LEU A 67 14.73 3.86 12.55
C LEU A 67 14.93 3.47 14.02
N TYR A 68 13.94 2.80 14.59
CA TYR A 68 13.98 2.27 15.94
C TYR A 68 13.97 0.75 15.92
N LYS A 69 14.77 0.13 16.80
CA LYS A 69 14.77 -1.30 17.08
C LYS A 69 14.37 -1.50 18.53
N ALA A 70 13.27 -2.22 18.77
CA ALA A 70 12.73 -2.46 20.11
C ALA A 70 12.65 -1.18 20.98
N GLY A 71 12.21 -0.07 20.38
CA GLY A 71 12.05 1.22 21.05
C GLY A 71 13.32 2.06 21.22
N THR A 72 14.49 1.57 20.76
CA THR A 72 15.74 2.33 20.77
C THR A 72 16.11 2.78 19.36
N LYS A 73 16.46 4.06 19.17
CA LYS A 73 16.93 4.57 17.87
C LYS A 73 18.22 3.86 17.47
N VAL A 74 18.27 3.33 16.25
CA VAL A 74 19.45 2.64 15.68
C VAL A 74 20.05 3.35 14.46
N ALA A 75 19.26 4.17 13.75
CA ALA A 75 19.74 4.93 12.61
C ALA A 75 18.92 6.20 12.34
N ASP A 76 19.56 7.17 11.70
CA ASP A 76 18.90 8.25 10.97
C ASP A 76 18.65 7.79 9.52
N LEU A 77 17.48 8.09 8.98
CA LEU A 77 17.07 7.75 7.62
C LEU A 77 17.08 9.01 6.75
N ASN A 78 18.26 9.62 6.60
CA ASN A 78 18.48 10.92 5.97
C ASN A 78 19.39 10.86 4.73
N ASP A 79 19.71 9.65 4.25
CA ASP A 79 20.48 9.38 3.05
C ASP A 79 20.09 8.01 2.46
N ASN A 80 20.83 7.54 1.45
CA ASN A 80 20.54 6.28 0.76
C ASN A 80 21.20 5.04 1.39
N THR A 81 21.62 5.10 2.67
CA THR A 81 22.35 4.00 3.33
C THR A 81 21.47 2.78 3.62
N PHE A 82 20.16 2.98 3.83
CA PHE A 82 19.20 1.91 4.16
C PHE A 82 18.02 1.83 3.17
N GLY A 83 18.15 2.46 2.01
CA GLY A 83 17.11 2.53 1.00
C GLY A 83 17.21 3.81 0.17
N THR A 84 16.09 4.36 -0.26
CA THR A 84 16.06 5.59 -1.08
C THR A 84 15.45 6.75 -0.31
N TYR A 85 16.24 7.79 -0.08
CA TYR A 85 15.79 9.03 0.53
C TYR A 85 15.39 10.07 -0.52
N TYR A 86 14.20 10.62 -0.34
CA TYR A 86 13.66 11.71 -1.14
C TYR A 86 13.56 12.96 -0.27
N PRO A 87 14.64 13.78 -0.18
CA PRO A 87 14.62 15.00 0.65
C PRO A 87 13.56 16.00 0.18
N THR A 88 13.34 16.04 -1.14
CA THR A 88 12.38 16.88 -1.84
C THR A 88 11.99 16.21 -3.16
N PHE A 89 10.84 16.56 -3.70
CA PHE A 89 10.45 16.24 -5.08
C PHE A 89 10.36 17.54 -5.87
N ASP A 90 10.90 17.59 -7.10
CA ASP A 90 10.97 18.82 -7.90
C ASP A 90 9.60 19.49 -8.09
N GLN A 91 8.57 18.69 -8.35
CA GLN A 91 7.19 19.14 -8.53
C GLN A 91 6.47 19.41 -7.20
N TYR A 92 6.98 18.84 -6.09
CA TYR A 92 6.36 18.89 -4.77
C TYR A 92 7.41 19.16 -3.68
N PRO A 93 7.97 20.37 -3.62
CA PRO A 93 9.12 20.67 -2.77
C PRO A 93 8.82 20.61 -1.25
N LEU A 94 7.54 20.53 -0.89
CA LEU A 94 7.10 20.37 0.49
C LEU A 94 6.92 18.90 0.89
N GLN A 95 7.12 17.95 -0.03
CA GLN A 95 7.01 16.52 0.28
C GLN A 95 8.40 15.93 0.48
N THR A 96 8.53 15.13 1.53
CA THR A 96 9.74 14.38 1.86
C THR A 96 9.34 12.92 2.04
N GLY A 97 10.11 12.01 1.46
CA GLY A 97 9.80 10.58 1.46
C GLY A 97 11.02 9.72 1.72
N PHE A 98 10.77 8.48 2.14
CA PHE A 98 11.79 7.47 2.32
C PHE A 98 11.21 6.11 1.95
N VAL A 99 11.98 5.32 1.21
CA VAL A 99 11.68 3.91 0.93
C VAL A 99 12.79 3.09 1.57
N LEU A 100 12.46 2.42 2.68
CA LEU A 100 13.36 1.60 3.49
C LEU A 100 13.45 0.19 2.92
N GLU A 101 14.65 -0.27 2.63
CA GLU A 101 14.92 -1.62 2.16
C GLU A 101 15.30 -2.53 3.34
N TRP A 102 14.50 -3.55 3.60
CA TRP A 102 14.70 -4.40 4.78
C TRP A 102 15.97 -5.25 4.69
N SER A 103 16.48 -5.54 3.49
CA SER A 103 17.76 -6.22 3.28
C SER A 103 18.94 -5.43 3.84
N GLN A 104 18.97 -4.12 3.60
CA GLN A 104 20.04 -3.26 4.10
C GLN A 104 19.99 -3.17 5.64
N VAL A 105 18.79 -3.08 6.21
CA VAL A 105 18.56 -3.08 7.67
C VAL A 105 18.95 -4.42 8.30
N LEU A 106 18.58 -5.54 7.67
CA LEU A 106 18.90 -6.89 8.15
C LEU A 106 20.42 -7.08 8.23
N ASN A 107 21.14 -6.62 7.21
CA ASN A 107 22.59 -6.70 7.16
C ASN A 107 23.30 -5.82 8.19
N ALA A 108 22.79 -4.62 8.44
CA ALA A 108 23.41 -3.68 9.36
C ALA A 108 23.09 -3.97 10.85
N PHE A 109 21.85 -4.35 11.14
CA PHE A 109 21.33 -4.40 12.51
C PHE A 109 20.75 -5.77 12.91
N GLY A 110 20.65 -6.72 11.98
CA GLY A 110 20.07 -8.06 12.21
C GLY A 110 18.55 -8.06 12.33
N GLY A 111 17.97 -9.26 12.47
CA GLY A 111 16.53 -9.41 12.68
C GLY A 111 16.04 -8.78 13.99
N GLY A 112 14.73 -8.54 14.08
CA GLY A 112 14.09 -7.96 15.27
C GLY A 112 12.82 -7.19 14.97
N LEU A 113 12.30 -6.52 15.99
CA LEU A 113 11.14 -5.64 15.87
C LEU A 113 11.61 -4.21 15.60
N TYR A 114 11.14 -3.64 14.49
CA TYR A 114 11.49 -2.30 14.03
C TYR A 114 10.25 -1.43 13.85
N ASP A 115 10.41 -0.12 14.02
CA ASP A 115 9.43 0.88 13.63
C ASP A 115 10.14 2.12 13.06
N ILE A 116 9.53 2.72 12.04
CA ILE A 116 9.97 3.99 11.47
C ILE A 116 9.25 5.13 12.19
N ARG A 117 10.00 6.13 12.64
CA ARG A 117 9.44 7.36 13.22
C ARG A 117 9.85 8.56 12.38
N ALA A 118 9.01 9.59 12.36
CA ALA A 118 9.37 10.88 11.80
C ALA A 118 9.20 11.97 12.85
N GLN A 119 10.25 12.74 13.11
CA GLN A 119 10.15 13.96 13.91
C GLN A 119 9.74 15.10 12.97
N LEU A 120 8.66 15.77 13.33
CA LEU A 120 8.03 16.83 12.57
C LEU A 120 8.15 18.12 13.37
N ASP A 121 8.82 19.13 12.83
CA ASP A 121 8.76 20.50 13.35
C ASP A 121 8.02 21.34 12.31
N LEU A 122 6.71 21.49 12.52
CA LEU A 122 5.82 22.20 11.61
C LEU A 122 5.38 23.50 12.26
N LEU A 123 5.75 24.65 11.70
CA LEU A 123 5.41 25.96 12.24
C LEU A 123 5.82 26.15 13.72
N GLY A 124 6.89 25.49 14.18
CA GLY A 124 7.39 25.53 15.56
C GLY A 124 6.69 24.58 16.53
N GLU A 125 5.75 23.75 16.06
CA GLU A 125 5.13 22.67 16.83
C GLU A 125 5.81 21.34 16.52
N GLN A 126 6.33 20.70 17.58
CA GLN A 126 6.96 19.39 17.47
C GLN A 126 5.92 18.28 17.62
N SER A 127 5.90 17.37 16.66
CA SER A 127 5.11 16.15 16.72
C SER A 127 5.92 14.95 16.20
N THR A 128 5.50 13.76 16.59
CA THR A 128 6.14 12.52 16.13
C THR A 128 5.12 11.69 15.39
N PHE A 129 5.43 11.32 14.15
CA PHE A 129 4.73 10.26 13.45
C PHE A 129 5.39 8.93 13.79
N GLN A 130 4.59 7.90 14.04
CA GLN A 130 5.07 6.53 14.21
C GLN A 130 4.36 5.63 13.19
N SER A 131 5.16 4.84 12.47
CA SER A 131 4.63 3.80 11.58
C SER A 131 4.18 2.57 12.36
N ARG A 132 3.64 1.58 11.65
CA ARG A 132 3.41 0.24 12.20
C ARG A 132 4.72 -0.45 12.53
N CYS A 133 4.66 -1.46 13.39
CA CYS A 133 5.83 -2.28 13.69
C CYS A 133 6.06 -3.33 12.60
N TYR A 134 7.32 -3.61 12.33
CA TYR A 134 7.80 -4.62 11.39
C TYR A 134 8.66 -5.63 12.12
N ARG A 135 8.29 -6.90 12.06
CA ARG A 135 9.09 -8.02 12.55
C ARG A 135 9.98 -8.49 11.41
N LEU A 136 11.21 -7.99 11.40
CA LEU A 136 12.24 -8.29 10.42
C LEU A 136 12.89 -9.65 10.71
N MET A 137 12.90 -10.52 9.71
CA MET A 137 13.60 -11.81 9.75
C MET A 137 14.12 -12.21 8.36
N SER A 138 15.08 -13.14 8.35
CA SER A 138 15.58 -13.72 7.09
C SER A 138 14.47 -14.47 6.37
N PHE A 139 14.42 -14.31 5.05
CA PHE A 139 13.47 -15.02 4.21
C PHE A 139 13.71 -16.53 4.25
N SER A 140 12.61 -17.28 4.35
CA SER A 140 12.52 -18.70 3.98
C SER A 140 11.09 -18.95 3.52
N ASP A 141 10.88 -19.94 2.65
CA ASP A 141 9.53 -20.28 2.20
C ASP A 141 8.65 -20.71 3.39
N GLU A 142 9.24 -21.38 4.39
CA GLU A 142 8.54 -21.76 5.62
C GLU A 142 8.13 -20.57 6.47
N ALA A 143 8.98 -19.55 6.60
CA ALA A 143 8.65 -18.36 7.38
C ALA A 143 7.65 -17.46 6.66
N ALA A 144 7.72 -17.38 5.33
CA ALA A 144 6.83 -16.57 4.51
C ALA A 144 5.46 -17.24 4.26
N ASN A 145 5.30 -18.53 4.57
CA ASN A 145 4.06 -19.25 4.39
C ASN A 145 2.86 -18.54 5.08
N ASP A 146 1.65 -18.73 4.54
CA ASP A 146 0.41 -18.08 4.98
C ASP A 146 0.42 -16.54 4.86
N THR A 147 1.33 -16.00 4.05
CA THR A 147 1.37 -14.56 3.74
C THR A 147 1.20 -14.28 2.25
N ALA A 148 0.60 -13.13 1.98
CA ALA A 148 0.59 -12.52 0.66
C ALA A 148 1.32 -11.17 0.76
N ARG A 149 2.11 -10.86 -0.26
CA ARG A 149 2.77 -9.56 -0.43
C ARG A 149 2.11 -8.82 -1.56
N VAL A 150 1.84 -7.54 -1.33
CA VAL A 150 1.27 -6.66 -2.33
C VAL A 150 2.13 -5.40 -2.40
N LYS A 151 2.71 -5.16 -3.56
CA LYS A 151 3.41 -3.91 -3.89
C LYS A 151 2.57 -3.13 -4.90
N TRP A 152 2.58 -1.81 -4.80
CA TRP A 152 1.87 -0.97 -5.75
C TRP A 152 2.59 0.36 -5.93
N THR A 153 2.32 1.04 -7.04
CA THR A 153 2.78 2.41 -7.28
C THR A 153 1.62 3.38 -7.26
N GLN A 154 1.89 4.58 -6.75
CA GLN A 154 0.95 5.68 -6.76
C GLN A 154 1.42 6.79 -7.72
N ASP A 155 0.53 7.19 -8.61
CA ASP A 155 0.67 8.31 -9.51
C ASP A 155 -0.67 9.05 -9.62
N GLY A 156 -0.66 10.31 -9.21
CA GLY A 156 -1.80 11.21 -9.20
C GLY A 156 -2.16 11.73 -7.80
N LYS A 157 -3.22 12.54 -7.76
CA LYS A 157 -3.72 13.16 -6.53
C LYS A 157 -5.03 12.54 -6.07
N VAL A 158 -5.02 11.96 -4.88
CA VAL A 158 -6.26 11.60 -4.18
C VAL A 158 -6.83 12.86 -3.53
N GLN A 159 -8.04 13.27 -3.90
CA GLN A 159 -8.60 14.57 -3.49
C GLN A 159 -8.65 14.79 -1.97
N ARG A 160 -8.81 13.71 -1.20
CA ARG A 160 -8.82 13.75 0.28
C ARG A 160 -7.41 13.75 0.89
N SER A 161 -6.40 13.31 0.15
CA SER A 161 -5.02 13.27 0.61
C SER A 161 -4.37 14.64 0.46
N GLU A 162 -3.53 15.01 1.42
CA GLU A 162 -2.68 16.20 1.30
C GLU A 162 -1.45 15.95 0.41
N LEU A 163 -1.14 14.68 0.16
CA LEU A 163 -0.07 14.23 -0.70
C LEU A 163 -0.52 14.17 -2.16
N ASP A 164 0.38 14.59 -3.04
CA ASP A 164 0.24 14.50 -4.48
C ASP A 164 1.38 13.63 -5.03
N PHE A 165 1.03 12.58 -5.75
CA PHE A 165 1.97 11.62 -6.32
C PHE A 165 2.11 11.76 -7.83
N THR A 166 1.52 12.80 -8.44
CA THR A 166 1.52 12.95 -9.91
C THR A 166 2.95 12.96 -10.45
N GLY A 167 3.26 12.03 -11.36
CA GLY A 167 4.60 11.89 -11.94
C GLY A 167 5.66 11.31 -11.01
N LEU A 168 5.33 10.88 -9.79
CA LEU A 168 6.29 10.32 -8.83
C LEU A 168 6.44 8.80 -8.93
N GLN A 169 5.37 8.08 -9.32
CA GLN A 169 5.33 6.61 -9.32
C GLN A 169 5.82 6.01 -7.98
N PHE A 170 5.42 6.63 -6.87
CA PHE A 170 6.01 6.33 -5.56
C PHE A 170 5.59 4.92 -5.10
N PRO A 171 6.55 4.06 -4.70
CA PRO A 171 6.25 2.66 -4.40
C PRO A 171 5.75 2.50 -2.97
N PHE A 172 4.82 1.57 -2.79
CA PHE A 172 4.34 1.10 -1.50
C PHE A 172 4.33 -0.42 -1.47
N MET A 173 4.44 -0.98 -0.27
CA MET A 173 4.33 -2.41 -0.04
C MET A 173 3.65 -2.68 1.30
N ILE A 174 2.85 -3.73 1.31
CA ILE A 174 2.35 -4.38 2.52
C ILE A 174 2.53 -5.88 2.40
N ARG A 175 2.91 -6.51 3.51
CA ARG A 175 2.75 -7.94 3.70
C ARG A 175 1.63 -8.19 4.69
N VAL A 176 0.74 -9.11 4.35
CA VAL A 176 -0.40 -9.45 5.19
C VAL A 176 -0.54 -10.96 5.30
N SER A 177 -1.06 -11.43 6.42
CA SER A 177 -1.50 -12.81 6.53
C SER A 177 -2.69 -13.03 5.60
N GLY A 178 -2.59 -14.00 4.70
CA GLY A 178 -3.50 -14.09 3.58
C GLY A 178 -2.99 -14.96 2.45
N PHE A 179 -3.74 -14.97 1.37
CA PHE A 179 -3.41 -15.72 0.15
C PHE A 179 -4.09 -15.06 -1.05
N ILE A 180 -3.65 -15.46 -2.24
CA ILE A 180 -4.15 -15.06 -3.54
C ILE A 180 -4.68 -16.29 -4.25
N LEU A 181 -5.95 -16.26 -4.66
CA LEU A 181 -6.55 -17.34 -5.43
C LEU A 181 -6.86 -16.88 -6.85
N ALA A 182 -6.48 -17.71 -7.82
CA ALA A 182 -7.04 -17.64 -9.16
C ALA A 182 -8.54 -17.94 -9.09
N GLN A 183 -9.36 -16.98 -9.54
CA GLN A 183 -10.80 -17.19 -9.69
C GLN A 183 -11.11 -17.85 -11.04
N THR A 184 -12.37 -18.22 -11.25
CA THR A 184 -12.84 -18.74 -12.53
C THR A 184 -12.58 -17.69 -13.63
N PRO A 185 -11.90 -18.04 -14.73
CA PRO A 185 -11.67 -17.11 -15.84
C PRO A 185 -12.98 -16.67 -16.48
N GLU A 186 -13.03 -15.42 -16.93
CA GLU A 186 -14.12 -14.87 -17.73
C GLU A 186 -13.78 -14.93 -19.21
N ILE A 187 -14.77 -15.26 -20.06
CA ILE A 187 -14.62 -15.26 -21.52
C ILE A 187 -15.53 -14.19 -22.10
N GLU A 188 -14.94 -13.22 -22.79
CA GLU A 188 -15.65 -12.26 -23.63
C GLU A 188 -15.57 -12.74 -25.09
N ALA A 189 -16.70 -13.14 -25.65
CA ALA A 189 -16.79 -13.65 -27.02
C ALA A 189 -17.46 -12.63 -27.93
N ASN A 190 -16.76 -12.23 -28.99
CA ASN A 190 -17.26 -11.36 -30.05
C ASN A 190 -17.44 -12.17 -31.33
N SER A 191 -18.69 -12.26 -31.80
CA SER A 191 -19.06 -13.03 -32.98
C SER A 191 -20.12 -12.31 -33.80
N TYR A 192 -20.17 -12.59 -35.10
CA TYR A 192 -21.26 -12.17 -35.97
C TYR A 192 -21.98 -13.38 -36.55
N GLN A 193 -23.24 -13.19 -36.91
CA GLN A 193 -24.02 -14.19 -37.61
C GLN A 193 -24.10 -13.81 -39.09
N ASP A 194 -23.69 -14.71 -39.98
CA ASP A 194 -23.77 -14.45 -41.42
C ASP A 194 -25.17 -14.70 -42.01
N SER A 195 -25.32 -14.44 -43.30
CA SER A 195 -26.59 -14.63 -44.03
C SER A 195 -27.08 -16.07 -44.04
N ASN A 196 -26.19 -17.05 -43.82
CA ASN A 196 -26.51 -18.47 -43.71
C ASN A 196 -26.83 -18.87 -42.26
N ARG A 197 -26.95 -17.91 -41.34
CA ARG A 197 -27.15 -18.11 -39.90
C ARG A 197 -26.00 -18.88 -39.23
N GLN A 198 -24.80 -18.84 -39.80
CA GLN A 198 -23.63 -19.40 -39.15
C GLN A 198 -23.01 -18.34 -38.24
N VAL A 199 -22.79 -18.70 -36.97
CA VAL A 199 -22.06 -17.86 -36.03
C VAL A 199 -20.57 -17.98 -36.35
N LYS A 200 -19.95 -16.85 -36.69
CA LYS A 200 -18.53 -16.74 -36.96
C LYS A 200 -17.88 -15.92 -35.86
N GLN A 201 -16.90 -16.53 -35.20
CA GLN A 201 -16.08 -15.89 -34.19
C GLN A 201 -15.20 -14.80 -34.84
N VAL A 202 -15.26 -13.59 -34.30
CA VAL A 202 -14.36 -12.47 -34.65
C VAL A 202 -13.18 -12.47 -33.71
N GLN A 203 -13.46 -12.42 -32.42
CA GLN A 203 -12.46 -12.31 -31.38
C GLN A 203 -13.01 -12.89 -30.08
N ASP A 204 -12.23 -13.75 -29.42
CA ASP A 204 -12.51 -14.13 -28.04
C ASP A 204 -11.35 -13.67 -27.17
N LYS A 205 -11.68 -13.23 -25.95
CA LYS A 205 -10.73 -12.81 -24.92
C LYS A 205 -11.01 -13.58 -23.63
N ILE A 206 -9.95 -14.12 -23.02
CA ILE A 206 -10.01 -14.72 -21.69
C ILE A 206 -9.36 -13.75 -20.69
N THR A 207 -10.08 -13.42 -19.63
CA THR A 207 -9.58 -12.60 -18.53
C THR A 207 -9.46 -13.45 -17.27
N GLN A 208 -8.26 -13.49 -16.70
CA GLN A 208 -8.02 -14.11 -15.41
C GLN A 208 -8.37 -13.12 -14.28
N ASN A 209 -9.24 -13.57 -13.39
CA ASN A 209 -9.59 -12.86 -12.17
C ASN A 209 -8.83 -13.45 -10.98
N TRP A 210 -8.57 -12.63 -9.98
CA TRP A 210 -7.82 -13.00 -8.79
C TRP A 210 -8.53 -12.51 -7.53
N SER A 211 -8.37 -13.25 -6.44
CA SER A 211 -8.91 -12.88 -5.13
C SER A 211 -7.79 -12.79 -4.12
N LEU A 212 -7.56 -11.60 -3.57
CA LEU A 212 -6.68 -11.40 -2.43
C LEU A 212 -7.52 -11.48 -1.15
N GLU A 213 -7.25 -12.50 -0.34
CA GLU A 213 -7.90 -12.70 0.96
C GLU A 213 -6.97 -12.30 2.09
N ILE A 214 -7.40 -11.30 2.88
CA ILE A 214 -6.62 -10.71 3.96
C ILE A 214 -7.24 -11.11 5.29
N LYS A 215 -6.45 -11.80 6.12
CA LYS A 215 -6.86 -12.34 7.42
C LYS A 215 -6.56 -11.33 8.52
N GLY A 216 -7.61 -10.73 9.09
CA GLY A 216 -7.57 -10.09 10.42
C GLY A 216 -6.55 -8.98 10.59
N VAL A 217 -6.74 -7.86 9.91
CA VAL A 217 -5.84 -6.71 9.93
C VAL A 217 -6.42 -5.52 10.71
N PRO A 218 -5.57 -4.67 11.34
CA PRO A 218 -6.02 -3.48 12.06
C PRO A 218 -6.41 -2.35 11.11
N TYR A 219 -7.06 -1.32 11.66
CA TYR A 219 -7.53 -0.15 10.91
C TYR A 219 -6.43 0.54 10.07
N GLN A 220 -5.19 0.60 10.55
CA GLN A 220 -4.08 1.23 9.82
C GLN A 220 -3.81 0.53 8.47
N ILE A 221 -3.85 -0.81 8.46
CA ILE A 221 -3.66 -1.60 7.25
C ILE A 221 -4.90 -1.52 6.36
N THR A 222 -6.11 -1.61 6.93
CA THR A 222 -7.34 -1.48 6.14
C THR A 222 -7.44 -0.11 5.48
N LYS A 223 -6.98 0.95 6.15
CA LYS A 223 -6.92 2.29 5.60
C LYS A 223 -5.95 2.35 4.42
N ALA A 224 -4.75 1.76 4.53
CA ALA A 224 -3.81 1.68 3.41
C ALA A 224 -4.39 0.90 2.22
N ILE A 225 -5.14 -0.18 2.48
CA ILE A 225 -5.81 -0.96 1.44
C ILE A 225 -6.90 -0.14 0.73
N VAL A 226 -7.79 0.50 1.50
CA VAL A 226 -8.97 1.18 0.96
C VAL A 226 -8.62 2.53 0.34
N GLU A 227 -7.72 3.30 0.96
CA GLU A 227 -7.40 4.66 0.52
C GLU A 227 -6.22 4.72 -0.45
N ASN A 228 -5.34 3.71 -0.47
CA ASN A 228 -4.17 3.69 -1.35
C ASN A 228 -4.24 2.53 -2.35
N LEU A 229 -4.26 1.27 -1.91
CA LEU A 229 -4.20 0.12 -2.81
C LEU A 229 -5.36 0.09 -3.82
N ALA A 230 -6.58 0.41 -3.38
CA ALA A 230 -7.76 0.46 -4.25
C ALA A 230 -7.69 1.59 -5.31
N LEU A 231 -6.82 2.58 -5.12
CA LEU A 231 -6.58 3.70 -6.03
C LEU A 231 -5.20 3.63 -6.69
N ALA A 232 -4.55 2.46 -6.65
CA ALA A 232 -3.23 2.25 -7.22
C ALA A 232 -3.25 2.21 -8.75
N ASN A 233 -2.15 2.66 -9.37
CA ASN A 233 -2.00 2.66 -10.83
C ASN A 233 -1.52 1.31 -11.37
N GLY A 234 -0.86 0.53 -10.53
CA GLY A 234 -0.41 -0.82 -10.83
C GLY A 234 -0.14 -1.57 -9.54
N ILE A 235 -0.57 -2.83 -9.49
CA ILE A 235 -0.39 -3.71 -8.36
C ILE A 235 0.48 -4.87 -8.83
N VAL A 236 1.43 -5.28 -8.01
CA VAL A 236 2.12 -6.55 -8.19
C VAL A 236 1.99 -7.35 -6.91
N ALA A 237 1.61 -8.61 -7.04
CA ALA A 237 1.31 -9.44 -5.88
C ALA A 237 2.06 -10.78 -5.93
N ASP A 238 2.45 -11.23 -4.75
CA ASP A 238 3.13 -12.51 -4.54
C ASP A 238 2.40 -13.29 -3.44
N ASP A 239 2.25 -14.59 -3.67
CA ASP A 239 1.71 -15.53 -2.71
C ASP A 239 2.80 -16.54 -2.29
N TYR A 240 2.92 -16.76 -0.99
CA TYR A 240 3.92 -17.63 -0.38
C TYR A 240 3.30 -18.90 0.25
N ASN A 241 2.02 -19.17 0.01
CA ASN A 241 1.35 -20.37 0.49
C ASN A 241 1.83 -21.62 -0.28
N TYR A 242 2.45 -22.58 0.41
CA TYR A 242 3.04 -23.78 -0.21
C TYR A 242 2.00 -24.78 -0.76
N LEU A 243 0.74 -24.67 -0.34
CA LEU A 243 -0.37 -25.53 -0.79
C LEU A 243 -1.12 -24.96 -2.00
N ASN A 244 -0.66 -23.84 -2.55
CA ASN A 244 -1.28 -23.30 -3.75
C ASN A 244 -1.13 -24.26 -4.92
N HIS A 245 -2.13 -24.23 -5.80
CA HIS A 245 -2.14 -25.03 -7.01
C HIS A 245 -0.98 -24.64 -7.96
N ASP A 246 -0.50 -23.40 -7.88
CA ASP A 246 0.60 -22.88 -8.67
C ASP A 246 1.41 -21.85 -7.87
N LEU A 247 2.59 -21.51 -8.38
CA LEU A 247 3.48 -20.51 -7.80
C LEU A 247 3.11 -19.12 -8.30
N TYR A 248 2.36 -18.37 -7.50
CA TYR A 248 1.94 -17.01 -7.84
C TYR A 248 2.99 -15.99 -7.36
N ARG A 249 3.94 -15.64 -8.21
CA ARG A 249 4.96 -14.61 -7.95
C ARG A 249 4.96 -13.56 -9.06
N GLY A 250 5.03 -12.29 -8.68
CA GLY A 250 5.08 -11.17 -9.62
C GLY A 250 3.80 -11.00 -10.44
N LEU A 251 2.64 -11.35 -9.90
CA LEU A 251 1.37 -11.18 -10.61
C LEU A 251 1.09 -9.69 -10.82
N GLU A 252 1.08 -9.24 -12.08
CA GLU A 252 0.76 -7.85 -12.43
C GLU A 252 -0.75 -7.65 -12.54
N LEU A 253 -1.31 -6.93 -11.58
CA LEU A 253 -2.74 -6.83 -11.33
C LEU A 253 -3.23 -5.38 -11.31
N ILE A 254 -4.54 -5.23 -11.42
CA ILE A 254 -5.28 -3.99 -11.16
C ILE A 254 -6.41 -4.26 -10.18
N PHE A 255 -6.77 -3.23 -9.41
CA PHE A 255 -7.92 -3.29 -8.52
C PHE A 255 -9.22 -3.35 -9.32
N ASP A 256 -10.14 -4.24 -8.94
CA ASP A 256 -11.47 -4.32 -9.55
C ASP A 256 -12.56 -3.92 -8.55
N SER A 257 -12.67 -4.65 -7.43
CA SER A 257 -13.71 -4.39 -6.43
C SER A 257 -13.41 -5.00 -5.06
N PHE A 258 -14.16 -4.57 -4.05
CA PHE A 258 -14.24 -5.26 -2.76
C PHE A 258 -15.38 -6.28 -2.81
N ASP A 259 -15.04 -7.57 -2.72
CA ASP A 259 -16.03 -8.65 -2.69
C ASP A 259 -16.66 -8.79 -1.30
N GLU A 260 -15.84 -8.69 -0.24
CA GLU A 260 -16.31 -8.81 1.13
C GLU A 260 -15.46 -7.97 2.10
N ALA A 261 -16.12 -7.34 3.08
CA ALA A 261 -15.47 -6.73 4.23
C ALA A 261 -16.22 -7.14 5.51
N LYS A 262 -15.54 -7.89 6.39
CA LYS A 262 -16.04 -8.31 7.70
C LYS A 262 -15.28 -7.57 8.80
N TYR A 263 -16.00 -6.93 9.70
CA TYR A 263 -15.41 -6.23 10.84
C TYR A 263 -15.77 -6.96 12.13
N PHE A 264 -14.76 -7.37 12.89
CA PHE A 264 -14.95 -8.07 14.15
C PHE A 264 -15.06 -7.06 15.30
N ILE A 265 -16.13 -7.16 16.09
CA ILE A 265 -16.38 -6.29 17.26
C ILE A 265 -15.58 -6.78 18.49
N SER A 266 -14.56 -7.62 18.30
CA SER A 266 -13.69 -8.09 19.37
C SER A 266 -12.78 -6.96 19.89
N ARG A 267 -12.07 -7.21 21.01
CA ARG A 267 -11.15 -6.27 21.67
C ARG A 267 -10.13 -5.66 20.70
N ASP A 268 -9.74 -6.42 19.67
CA ASP A 268 -8.69 -6.04 18.72
C ASP A 268 -9.21 -5.37 17.44
N ARG A 269 -10.54 -5.28 17.28
CA ARG A 269 -11.24 -4.58 16.16
C ARG A 269 -10.64 -4.86 14.78
N LEU A 270 -10.36 -6.14 14.51
CA LEU A 270 -9.76 -6.59 13.27
C LEU A 270 -10.78 -6.63 12.13
N ALA A 271 -10.31 -6.47 10.91
CA ALA A 271 -11.11 -6.63 9.71
C ALA A 271 -10.54 -7.72 8.79
N VAL A 272 -11.43 -8.41 8.09
CA VAL A 272 -11.10 -9.35 7.01
C VAL A 272 -11.64 -8.78 5.71
N TYR A 273 -10.81 -8.78 4.69
CA TYR A 273 -11.17 -8.31 3.35
C TYR A 273 -10.97 -9.41 2.33
N ARG A 274 -11.92 -9.51 1.40
CA ARG A 274 -11.74 -10.19 0.12
C ARG A 274 -11.76 -9.13 -0.97
N ILE A 275 -10.65 -9.01 -1.67
CA ILE A 275 -10.44 -8.02 -2.73
C ILE A 275 -10.37 -8.75 -4.06
N ARG A 276 -11.14 -8.29 -5.03
CA ARG A 276 -11.08 -8.79 -6.40
C ARG A 276 -10.08 -7.95 -7.19
N LEU A 277 -9.20 -8.66 -7.88
CA LEU A 277 -8.15 -8.12 -8.74
C LEU A 277 -8.29 -8.75 -10.14
N LYS A 278 -7.77 -8.06 -11.15
CA LYS A 278 -7.74 -8.52 -12.54
C LYS A 278 -6.34 -8.42 -13.09
N ASP A 279 -6.02 -9.25 -14.08
CA ASP A 279 -4.78 -9.09 -14.83
C ASP A 279 -4.66 -7.66 -15.39
N ARG A 280 -3.46 -7.08 -15.26
CA ARG A 280 -3.19 -5.75 -15.81
C ARG A 280 -3.17 -5.75 -17.33
N PHE A 281 -2.80 -6.88 -17.94
CA PHE A 281 -2.61 -7.03 -19.38
C PHE A 281 -3.51 -8.12 -19.96
N ASP A 282 -4.18 -7.81 -21.07
CA ASP A 282 -5.03 -8.76 -21.79
C ASP A 282 -4.18 -9.64 -22.72
N ASN A 283 -3.63 -10.73 -22.19
CA ASN A 283 -2.67 -11.56 -22.92
C ASN A 283 -3.29 -12.75 -23.67
N LEU A 284 -4.55 -13.11 -23.38
CA LEU A 284 -5.23 -14.28 -23.96
C LEU A 284 -6.34 -13.86 -24.93
N ILE A 285 -5.94 -13.27 -26.06
CA ILE A 285 -6.85 -12.85 -27.13
C ILE A 285 -6.63 -13.72 -28.36
N LYS A 286 -7.70 -14.32 -28.87
CA LYS A 286 -7.72 -15.01 -30.16
C LYS A 286 -8.59 -14.21 -31.12
N SER A 287 -7.99 -13.68 -32.18
CA SER A 287 -8.69 -13.01 -33.29
C SER A 287 -8.62 -13.87 -34.55
N ASN A 288 -9.74 -14.00 -35.25
CA ASN A 288 -9.76 -14.56 -36.60
C ASN A 288 -9.74 -13.39 -37.59
N ASN A 289 -8.66 -13.27 -38.37
CA ASN A 289 -8.57 -12.33 -39.49
C ASN A 289 -9.34 -12.85 -40.71
#